data_AF-A0A0Q1C7M0-F1
#
_entry.id   AF-A0A0Q1C7M0-F1
#
_cell.length_a   1.000
_cell.length_b   1.000
_cell.length_c   1.000
_cell.angle_alpha   90.00
_cell.angle_beta   90.00
_cell.angle_gamma   90.00
#
_symmetry.space_group_name_H-M   'P 1'
#
loop_
_entity.id
_entity.type
_entity.pdbx_description
1 polymer ?
#
loop_
_entity_poly.entity_id
_entity_poly.type
_entity_poly.pdbx_seq_one_letter_code
_entity_poly.pdbx_strand_id
1 'polypeptide(L)'
;MLDRYLQAENNQPHMKRYIKNGKECILCSKRKKLIHITPEEVIRQEFVSKLVNQFEVPIEFIDVEVPLSYYQKGKRGRADIIVSGIDPKLNERIPLMVIECKAPTIALTDKVFDQVMSYDEFLEPEVMIMTNGKETISHSWDDEKGDYREIKEIPIYSYLIKGNGIEFAKEFINNWERPNHKAEKKKNRELLWADGNIGQDTDIKYVPILVNLVGLIYDEKKKTENLELTEKTFVSDGGLRFTTFGNASGGGFTGDYRYFIVENENQETELVSISIMGKISTKNHPKYGNSNGHTLLNIAIDDFENSHLSLEYAIDRFVKVENEKYSFWHDGTLTVGKLGRVKNIDVIDFIKVNCPHLIRDNKIYLGTVDNSETFTWESENVRKLIANLIDYGFVRDKFRQVRKMAST
;
A
#
# COMPACT_ATOMS: atom_id res chain seq x y z
N MET A 1 15.13 -9.39 18.16
CA MET A 1 14.76 -8.55 16.99
C MET A 1 14.72 -7.08 17.39
N LEU A 2 14.07 -6.71 18.51
CA LEU A 2 14.09 -5.35 19.10
C LEU A 2 15.50 -4.83 19.45
N ASP A 3 16.40 -5.69 19.95
CA ASP A 3 17.76 -5.26 20.32
C ASP A 3 18.69 -4.99 19.13
N ARG A 4 18.36 -5.50 17.92
CA ARG A 4 19.06 -5.10 16.68
C ARG A 4 18.54 -3.77 16.13
N TYR A 5 17.33 -3.35 16.50
CA TYR A 5 16.77 -2.04 16.12
C TYR A 5 17.41 -0.88 16.88
N LEU A 6 17.82 -1.08 18.14
CA LEU A 6 18.48 -0.04 18.95
C LEU A 6 19.98 0.13 18.64
N GLN A 7 20.62 -0.87 18.03
CA GLN A 7 22.05 -0.77 17.67
C GLN A 7 22.31 -0.06 16.33
N ALA A 8 21.29 0.12 15.49
CA ALA A 8 21.41 0.82 14.21
C ALA A 8 21.38 2.36 14.31
N GLU A 9 21.00 2.93 15.46
CA GLU A 9 20.94 4.39 15.66
C GLU A 9 22.33 5.06 15.87
N ASN A 10 23.40 4.28 16.05
CA ASN A 10 24.69 4.80 16.53
C ASN A 10 25.74 5.17 15.47
N ASN A 11 25.42 5.18 14.17
CA ASN A 11 26.40 5.48 13.11
C ASN A 11 25.99 6.57 12.11
N GLN A 12 24.93 7.35 12.37
CA GLN A 12 24.62 8.53 11.57
C GLN A 12 25.25 9.79 12.19
N PRO A 13 25.82 10.72 11.42
CA PRO A 13 26.26 12.01 11.94
C PRO A 13 25.04 12.73 12.51
N HIS A 14 24.91 12.77 13.84
CA HIS A 14 23.77 13.38 14.51
C HIS A 14 23.61 14.84 14.07
N MET A 15 22.54 15.13 13.32
CA MET A 15 22.17 16.50 12.98
C MET A 15 21.99 17.30 14.26
N LYS A 16 22.70 18.43 14.36
CA LYS A 16 22.59 19.32 15.51
C LYS A 16 21.15 19.83 15.63
N ARG A 17 20.54 19.58 16.79
CA ARG A 17 19.18 20.04 17.13
C ARG A 17 19.22 21.44 17.74
N TYR A 18 18.21 22.22 17.40
CA TYR A 18 17.97 23.56 17.91
C TYR A 18 16.57 23.63 18.52
N ILE A 19 16.30 24.61 19.39
CA ILE A 19 14.96 24.84 19.93
C ILE A 19 14.48 26.22 19.47
N LYS A 20 13.27 26.28 18.90
CA LYS A 20 12.60 27.53 18.53
C LYS A 20 11.12 27.45 18.94
N ASN A 21 10.66 28.41 19.73
CA ASN A 21 9.29 28.46 20.26
C ASN A 21 8.86 27.16 20.96
N GLY A 22 9.75 26.57 21.76
CA GLY A 22 9.48 25.32 22.48
C GLY A 22 9.38 24.06 21.59
N LYS A 23 9.70 24.15 20.30
CA LYS A 23 9.74 23.01 19.38
C LYS A 23 11.16 22.75 18.91
N GLU A 24 11.49 21.47 18.73
CA GLU A 24 12.77 21.09 18.13
C GLU A 24 12.81 21.46 16.64
N CYS A 25 13.99 21.90 16.21
CA CYS A 25 14.30 22.29 14.85
C CYS A 25 15.67 21.73 14.42
N ILE A 26 15.85 21.59 13.11
CA ILE A 26 17.15 21.41 12.46
C ILE A 26 17.47 22.58 11.54
N LEU A 27 18.76 22.83 11.32
CA LEU A 27 19.21 23.82 10.34
C LEU A 27 19.25 23.17 8.95
N CYS A 28 18.39 23.62 8.03
CA CYS A 28 18.46 23.19 6.65
C CYS A 28 19.68 23.84 5.97
N SER A 29 20.64 23.02 5.52
CA SER A 29 21.92 23.46 4.98
C SER A 29 21.77 24.28 3.70
N LYS A 30 20.80 23.94 2.84
CA LYS A 30 20.47 24.69 1.62
C LYS A 30 19.68 25.96 1.90
N ARG A 31 18.55 25.85 2.62
CA ARG A 31 17.64 26.98 2.85
C ARG A 31 18.14 27.99 3.90
N LYS A 32 19.23 27.68 4.62
CA LYS A 32 19.86 28.49 5.67
C LYS A 32 18.87 28.99 6.73
N LYS A 33 17.90 28.16 7.10
CA LYS A 33 16.87 28.47 8.12
C LYS A 33 16.60 27.27 9.03
N LEU A 34 16.14 27.56 10.25
CA LEU A 34 15.64 26.54 11.18
C LEU A 34 14.27 26.03 10.74
N ILE A 35 14.14 24.72 10.61
CA ILE A 35 12.93 24.01 10.20
C ILE A 35 12.50 23.08 11.32
N HIS A 36 11.20 22.99 11.58
CA HIS A 36 10.66 22.06 12.57
C HIS A 36 11.01 20.61 12.22
N ILE A 37 11.41 19.84 13.21
CA ILE A 37 11.73 18.42 13.01
C ILE A 37 10.45 17.65 12.77
N THR A 38 10.37 17.03 11.59
CA THR A 38 9.45 15.91 11.32
C THR A 38 10.29 14.71 10.87
N PRO A 39 9.80 13.47 11.02
CA PRO A 39 10.55 12.30 10.56
C PRO A 39 10.89 12.35 9.06
N GLU A 40 9.99 12.89 8.25
CA GLU A 40 10.21 13.11 6.82
C GLU A 40 11.28 14.17 6.55
N GLU A 41 11.27 15.30 7.28
CA GLU A 41 12.29 16.35 7.13
C GLU A 41 13.69 15.87 7.56
N VAL A 42 13.77 14.94 8.52
CA VAL A 42 15.04 14.29 8.88
C VAL A 42 15.60 13.51 7.68
N ILE A 43 14.78 12.67 7.04
CA ILE A 43 15.17 11.93 5.83
C ILE A 43 15.57 12.89 4.70
N ARG A 44 14.79 13.96 4.49
CA ARG A 44 15.11 14.98 3.47
C ARG A 44 16.48 15.61 3.70
N GLN A 45 16.80 16.03 4.93
CA GLN A 45 18.11 16.64 5.22
C GLN A 45 19.26 15.62 5.17
N GLU A 46 19.04 14.37 5.58
CA GLU A 46 20.01 13.28 5.41
C GLU A 46 20.32 13.03 3.93
N PHE A 47 19.29 13.01 3.08
CA PHE A 47 19.47 12.82 1.65
C PHE A 47 20.20 14.00 0.99
N VAL A 48 19.89 15.25 1.38
CA VAL A 48 20.68 16.43 0.95
C VAL A 48 22.14 16.28 1.35
N SER A 49 22.43 15.81 2.57
CA SER A 49 23.81 15.56 2.99
C SER A 49 24.48 14.46 2.17
N LYS A 50 23.74 13.40 1.79
CA LYS A 50 24.22 12.33 0.93
C LYS A 50 24.56 12.84 -0.48
N LEU A 51 23.70 13.68 -1.05
CA LEU A 51 23.92 14.33 -2.35
C LEU A 51 25.24 15.11 -2.37
N VAL A 52 25.52 15.90 -1.34
CA VAL A 52 26.76 16.68 -1.27
C VAL A 52 27.99 15.80 -1.03
N ASN A 53 27.93 14.91 -0.03
CA ASN A 53 29.12 14.24 0.48
C ASN A 53 29.47 12.94 -0.26
N GLN A 54 28.47 12.26 -0.84
CA GLN A 54 28.66 10.96 -1.48
C GLN A 54 28.46 11.05 -2.99
N PHE A 55 27.46 11.80 -3.45
CA PHE A 55 27.19 11.99 -4.88
C PHE A 55 27.86 13.22 -5.48
N GLU A 56 28.64 13.95 -4.68
CA GLU A 56 29.45 15.10 -5.08
C GLU A 56 28.66 16.21 -5.78
N VAL A 57 27.37 16.35 -5.43
CA VAL A 57 26.51 17.40 -5.97
C VAL A 57 26.85 18.71 -5.26
N PRO A 58 27.24 19.78 -5.98
CA PRO A 58 27.44 21.08 -5.37
C PRO A 58 26.12 21.63 -4.80
N ILE A 59 26.15 22.17 -3.58
CA ILE A 59 24.95 22.57 -2.84
C ILE A 59 24.12 23.62 -3.57
N GLU A 60 24.74 24.45 -4.41
CA GLU A 60 24.08 25.45 -5.25
C GLU A 60 23.11 24.82 -6.27
N PHE A 61 23.38 23.59 -6.70
CA PHE A 61 22.56 22.85 -7.66
C PHE A 61 21.45 22.01 -7.01
N ILE A 62 21.39 21.95 -5.68
CA ILE A 62 20.35 21.26 -4.91
C ILE A 62 19.32 22.27 -4.43
N ASP A 63 18.07 22.15 -4.83
CA ASP A 63 16.96 22.91 -4.24
C ASP A 63 16.04 22.01 -3.43
N VAL A 64 15.38 22.59 -2.42
CA VAL A 64 14.58 21.87 -1.44
C VAL A 64 13.22 22.54 -1.30
N GLU A 65 12.13 21.77 -1.33
CA GLU A 65 10.74 22.22 -1.19
C GLU A 65 10.31 23.19 -2.30
N VAL A 66 10.62 22.80 -3.54
CA VAL A 66 10.44 23.60 -4.74
C VAL A 66 8.97 23.58 -5.17
N PRO A 67 8.26 24.72 -5.23
CA PRO A 67 6.90 24.77 -5.78
C PRO A 67 6.86 24.24 -7.22
N LEU A 68 5.96 23.28 -7.49
CA LEU A 68 5.79 22.72 -8.84
C LEU A 68 5.30 23.78 -9.84
N SER A 69 4.65 24.83 -9.33
CA SER A 69 4.22 25.98 -10.12
C SER A 69 5.36 26.76 -10.79
N TYR A 70 6.61 26.54 -10.38
CA TYR A 70 7.79 27.10 -11.04
C TYR A 70 8.05 26.49 -12.40
N TYR A 71 7.62 25.24 -12.61
CA TYR A 71 7.81 24.51 -13.86
C TYR A 71 6.51 24.46 -14.67
N GLN A 72 5.36 24.34 -14.00
CA GLN A 72 4.07 24.37 -14.68
C GLN A 72 3.03 25.20 -13.93
N LYS A 73 2.63 26.31 -14.54
CA LYS A 73 1.67 27.26 -13.96
C LYS A 73 0.37 26.55 -13.54
N GLY A 74 -0.01 26.70 -12.28
CA GLY A 74 -1.25 26.14 -11.72
C GLY A 74 -1.11 24.76 -11.09
N LYS A 75 0.00 24.03 -11.29
CA LYS A 75 0.27 22.80 -10.54
C LYS A 75 0.46 23.13 -9.05
N ARG A 76 -0.25 22.38 -8.21
CA ARG A 76 -0.20 22.49 -6.75
C ARG A 76 0.84 21.52 -6.21
N GLY A 77 1.39 21.82 -5.03
CA GLY A 77 2.37 20.95 -4.37
C GLY A 77 3.81 21.43 -4.52
N ARG A 78 4.73 20.62 -3.99
CA ARG A 78 6.17 20.88 -3.97
C ARG A 78 6.92 19.59 -4.26
N ALA A 79 8.02 19.70 -4.99
CA ALA A 79 9.03 18.65 -5.03
C ALA A 79 9.94 18.80 -3.81
N ASP A 80 10.23 17.68 -3.16
CA ASP A 80 11.03 17.66 -1.93
C ASP A 80 12.47 18.11 -2.17
N ILE A 81 13.14 17.52 -3.16
CA ILE A 81 14.48 17.91 -3.59
C ILE A 81 14.55 17.85 -5.12
N ILE A 82 15.12 18.88 -5.73
CA ILE A 82 15.50 18.89 -7.14
C ILE A 82 17.01 19.12 -7.22
N VAL A 83 17.71 18.25 -7.94
CA VAL A 83 19.10 18.47 -8.35
C VAL A 83 19.11 18.88 -9.80
N SER A 84 19.87 19.91 -10.13
CA SER A 84 19.95 20.42 -11.49
C SER A 84 21.38 20.41 -12.02
N GLY A 85 21.52 20.47 -13.34
CA GLY A 85 22.78 20.76 -14.02
C GLY A 85 22.68 22.05 -14.82
N ILE A 86 23.73 22.35 -15.58
CA ILE A 86 23.69 23.36 -16.64
C ILE A 86 23.72 22.62 -17.97
N ASP A 87 22.72 22.86 -18.80
CA ASP A 87 22.76 22.40 -20.19
C ASP A 87 23.90 23.14 -20.91
N PRO A 88 24.90 22.45 -21.47
CA PRO A 88 26.06 23.09 -22.08
C PRO A 88 25.73 23.82 -23.40
N LYS A 89 24.61 23.51 -24.05
CA LYS A 89 24.16 24.14 -25.30
C LYS A 89 23.31 25.38 -25.03
N LEU A 90 22.39 25.29 -24.08
CA LEU A 90 21.44 26.36 -23.75
C LEU A 90 21.98 27.30 -22.66
N ASN A 91 22.97 26.85 -21.89
CA ASN A 91 23.48 27.53 -20.70
C ASN A 91 22.36 27.84 -19.69
N GLU A 92 21.40 26.93 -19.59
CA GLU A 92 20.24 27.00 -18.72
C GLU A 92 20.26 25.89 -17.68
N ARG A 93 19.57 26.12 -16.56
CA ARG A 93 19.50 25.17 -15.47
C ARG A 93 18.43 24.12 -15.77
N ILE A 94 18.82 22.87 -15.91
CA ILE A 94 17.92 21.75 -16.21
C ILE A 94 17.81 20.80 -15.02
N PRO A 95 16.63 20.27 -14.67
CA PRO A 95 16.50 19.20 -13.68
C PRO A 95 17.27 17.95 -14.12
N LEU A 96 18.07 17.38 -13.24
CA LEU A 96 18.75 16.10 -13.45
C LEU A 96 18.19 15.03 -12.52
N MET A 97 17.83 15.40 -11.29
CA MET A 97 17.19 14.48 -10.36
C MET A 97 16.01 15.12 -9.66
N VAL A 98 14.97 14.33 -9.43
CA VAL A 98 13.87 14.67 -8.54
C VAL A 98 13.77 13.60 -7.48
N ILE A 99 13.75 14.02 -6.21
CA ILE A 99 13.74 13.10 -5.07
C ILE A 99 12.55 13.41 -4.18
N GLU A 100 11.74 12.39 -3.91
CA GLU A 100 10.65 12.42 -2.93
C GLU A 100 11.07 11.70 -1.64
N CYS A 101 10.93 12.37 -0.50
CA CYS A 101 11.30 11.85 0.80
C CYS A 101 10.04 11.52 1.61
N LYS A 102 10.00 10.34 2.22
CA LYS A 102 8.94 9.95 3.15
C LYS A 102 9.51 9.68 4.53
N ALA A 103 8.66 9.75 5.56
CA ALA A 103 9.04 9.34 6.90
C ALA A 103 9.46 7.85 6.95
N PRO A 104 10.36 7.43 7.85
CA PRO A 104 10.86 6.04 7.93
C PRO A 104 9.82 4.94 8.19
N THR A 105 8.60 5.34 8.55
CA THR A 105 7.46 4.46 8.82
C THR A 105 6.51 4.35 7.63
N ILE A 106 6.74 5.11 6.56
CA ILE A 106 5.91 5.13 5.35
C ILE A 106 6.62 4.30 4.29
N ALA A 107 5.93 3.29 3.78
CA ALA A 107 6.44 2.46 2.70
C ALA A 107 6.43 3.23 1.36
N LEU A 108 7.36 2.86 0.48
CA LEU A 108 7.46 3.40 -0.86
C LEU A 108 6.51 2.61 -1.77
N THR A 109 5.24 3.00 -1.79
CA THR A 109 4.18 2.31 -2.53
C THR A 109 4.10 2.75 -4.00
N ASP A 110 3.38 2.02 -4.85
CA ASP A 110 3.10 2.43 -6.24
C ASP A 110 2.47 3.81 -6.30
N LYS A 111 1.61 4.16 -5.33
CA LYS A 111 1.05 5.52 -5.22
C LYS A 111 2.12 6.62 -5.02
N VAL A 112 3.22 6.31 -4.32
CA VAL A 112 4.35 7.23 -4.18
C VAL A 112 5.13 7.29 -5.49
N PHE A 113 5.24 6.16 -6.20
CA PHE A 113 5.81 6.12 -7.55
C PHE A 113 5.03 6.97 -8.54
N ASP A 114 3.71 6.79 -8.64
CA ASP A 114 2.83 7.60 -9.49
C ASP A 114 2.93 9.09 -9.17
N GLN A 115 3.07 9.44 -7.88
CA GLN A 115 3.27 10.83 -7.45
C GLN A 115 4.55 11.41 -8.07
N VAL A 116 5.66 10.67 -8.03
CA VAL A 116 6.95 11.12 -8.59
C VAL A 116 6.92 11.12 -10.12
N MET A 117 6.36 10.08 -10.75
CA MET A 117 6.21 10.00 -12.20
C MET A 117 5.36 11.15 -12.76
N SER A 118 4.37 11.65 -11.99
CA SER A 118 3.59 12.81 -12.41
C SER A 118 4.42 14.08 -12.61
N TYR A 119 5.65 14.12 -12.07
CA TYR A 119 6.57 15.23 -12.26
C TYR A 119 7.31 15.18 -13.59
N ASP A 120 7.43 14.00 -14.20
CA ASP A 120 8.11 13.84 -15.48
C ASP A 120 7.50 14.71 -16.57
N GLU A 121 6.17 14.79 -16.61
CA GLU A 121 5.37 15.59 -17.58
C GLU A 121 5.87 17.04 -17.75
N PHE A 122 6.50 17.61 -16.73
CA PHE A 122 6.95 19.01 -16.74
C PHE A 122 8.36 19.26 -16.21
N LEU A 123 9.03 18.26 -15.62
CA LEU A 123 10.42 18.36 -15.16
C LEU A 123 11.41 17.62 -16.06
N GLU A 124 10.98 16.54 -16.73
CA GLU A 124 11.81 15.65 -17.55
C GLU A 124 13.18 15.32 -16.89
N PRO A 125 13.22 14.84 -15.63
CA PRO A 125 14.49 14.60 -14.95
C PRO A 125 15.14 13.30 -15.43
N GLU A 126 16.47 13.30 -15.56
CA GLU A 126 17.25 12.10 -15.89
C GLU A 126 17.04 10.96 -14.88
N VAL A 127 16.89 11.28 -13.59
CA VAL A 127 16.67 10.27 -12.54
C VAL A 127 15.57 10.69 -11.56
N MET A 128 14.62 9.80 -11.33
CA MET A 128 13.60 9.95 -10.29
C MET A 128 13.90 9.04 -9.12
N ILE A 129 13.83 9.57 -7.90
CA ILE A 129 14.21 8.87 -6.68
C ILE A 129 13.12 9.01 -5.63
N MET A 130 12.86 7.94 -4.91
CA MET A 130 12.05 7.99 -3.70
C MET A 130 12.79 7.30 -2.56
N THR A 131 12.65 7.82 -1.35
CA THR A 131 13.34 7.27 -0.18
C THR A 131 12.57 7.49 1.11
N ASN A 132 12.65 6.51 2.01
CA ASN A 132 12.21 6.65 3.40
C ASN A 132 13.39 6.50 4.39
N GLY A 133 14.63 6.56 3.88
CA GLY A 133 15.87 6.38 4.63
C GLY A 133 16.27 4.92 4.88
N LYS A 134 15.33 3.98 4.86
CA LYS A 134 15.62 2.54 4.93
C LYS A 134 15.74 1.92 3.53
N GLU A 135 14.86 2.36 2.66
CA GLU A 135 14.78 1.97 1.26
C GLU A 135 14.93 3.22 0.40
N THR A 136 15.58 3.05 -0.73
CA THR A 136 15.72 4.07 -1.77
C THR A 136 15.54 3.37 -3.10
N ILE A 137 14.56 3.82 -3.87
CA ILE A 137 14.24 3.29 -5.19
C ILE A 137 14.52 4.41 -6.19
N SER A 138 15.24 4.09 -7.27
CA SER A 138 15.64 5.06 -8.28
C SER A 138 15.34 4.53 -9.67
N HIS A 139 14.75 5.37 -10.52
CA HIS A 139 14.34 5.04 -11.89
C HIS A 139 14.86 6.07 -12.88
N SER A 140 15.03 5.63 -14.12
CA SER A 140 15.34 6.47 -15.28
C SER A 140 14.52 5.98 -16.47
N TRP A 141 14.27 6.87 -17.43
CA TRP A 141 13.67 6.50 -18.71
C TRP A 141 14.66 5.64 -19.51
N ASP A 142 14.20 4.49 -20.02
CA ASP A 142 14.96 3.61 -20.91
C ASP A 142 14.43 3.76 -22.34
N ASP A 143 15.15 4.51 -23.18
CA ASP A 143 14.78 4.74 -24.59
C ASP A 143 14.63 3.45 -25.40
N GLU A 144 15.37 2.39 -25.08
CA GLU A 144 15.27 1.12 -25.81
C GLU A 144 13.96 0.38 -25.50
N LYS A 145 13.46 0.53 -24.27
CA LYS A 145 12.23 -0.11 -23.79
C LYS A 145 11.01 0.79 -23.90
N GLY A 146 11.20 2.11 -23.97
CA GLY A 146 10.14 3.10 -23.95
C GLY A 146 9.37 3.13 -22.64
N ASP A 147 10.06 2.86 -21.52
CA ASP A 147 9.45 2.82 -20.18
C ASP A 147 10.47 3.21 -19.10
N TYR A 148 9.97 3.59 -17.92
CA TYR A 148 10.79 3.81 -16.74
C TYR A 148 11.29 2.50 -16.16
N ARG A 149 12.59 2.42 -15.88
CA ARG A 149 13.21 1.24 -15.27
C ARG A 149 14.05 1.61 -14.08
N GLU A 150 14.03 0.71 -13.09
CA GLU A 150 14.88 0.84 -11.91
C GLU A 150 16.36 0.85 -12.35
N ILE A 151 17.12 1.81 -11.82
CA ILE A 151 18.56 1.90 -12.05
C ILE A 151 19.30 1.22 -10.90
N LYS A 152 20.40 0.57 -11.25
CA LYS A 152 21.21 -0.24 -10.34
C LYS A 152 21.82 0.60 -9.21
N GLU A 153 22.31 1.80 -9.53
CA GLU A 153 22.90 2.75 -8.60
C GLU A 153 22.60 4.19 -9.04
N ILE A 154 22.42 5.10 -8.09
CA ILE A 154 22.31 6.53 -8.37
C ILE A 154 23.66 7.04 -8.87
N PRO A 155 23.77 7.64 -10.07
CA PRO A 155 25.05 8.09 -10.59
C PRO A 155 25.57 9.31 -9.81
N ILE A 156 26.89 9.42 -9.66
CA ILE A 156 27.50 10.65 -9.11
C ILE A 156 27.28 11.83 -10.06
N TYR A 157 27.29 13.06 -9.50
CA TYR A 157 26.94 14.27 -10.21
C TYR A 157 27.72 14.46 -11.53
N SER A 158 29.01 14.13 -11.52
CA SER A 158 29.89 14.31 -12.69
C SER A 158 29.55 13.39 -13.87
N TYR A 159 28.89 12.25 -13.63
CA TYR A 159 28.37 11.38 -14.70
C TYR A 159 27.02 11.87 -15.22
N LEU A 160 26.12 12.29 -14.33
CA LEU A 160 24.81 12.84 -14.71
C LEU A 160 24.94 14.04 -15.66
N ILE A 161 25.81 15.00 -15.34
CA ILE A 161 26.02 16.18 -16.21
C ILE A 161 26.61 15.85 -17.59
N LYS A 162 27.17 14.65 -17.76
CA LYS A 162 27.73 14.17 -19.03
C LYS A 162 26.74 13.33 -19.83
N GLY A 163 25.52 13.11 -19.33
CA GLY A 163 24.54 12.20 -19.93
C GLY A 163 24.99 10.74 -19.90
N ASN A 164 25.80 10.35 -18.90
CA ASN A 164 26.36 9.01 -18.78
C ASN A 164 26.06 8.41 -17.40
N GLY A 165 26.29 7.11 -17.26
CA GLY A 165 26.36 6.45 -15.95
C GLY A 165 25.04 5.90 -15.42
N ILE A 166 23.97 5.94 -16.21
CA ILE A 166 22.75 5.18 -15.91
C ILE A 166 22.96 3.73 -16.34
N GLU A 167 23.04 2.84 -15.34
CA GLU A 167 22.97 1.40 -15.56
C GLU A 167 21.62 0.90 -15.04
N PHE A 168 20.80 0.33 -15.92
CA PHE A 168 19.54 -0.27 -15.48
C PHE A 168 19.77 -1.53 -14.66
N ALA A 169 18.98 -1.69 -13.60
CA ALA A 169 18.92 -2.93 -12.86
C ALA A 169 18.48 -4.06 -13.80
N LYS A 170 18.97 -5.28 -13.54
CA LYS A 170 18.47 -6.46 -14.24
C LYS A 170 16.98 -6.58 -13.98
N GLU A 171 16.20 -6.92 -15.01
CA GLU A 171 14.77 -7.18 -14.85
C GLU A 171 14.58 -8.16 -13.69
N PHE A 172 13.78 -7.74 -12.71
CA PHE A 172 13.40 -8.61 -11.61
C PHE A 172 12.50 -9.71 -12.18
N ILE A 173 13.06 -10.91 -12.33
CA ILE A 173 12.25 -12.08 -12.66
C ILE A 173 11.56 -12.51 -11.36
N ASN A 174 10.27 -12.24 -11.26
CA ASN A 174 9.45 -12.71 -10.16
C ASN A 174 9.37 -14.24 -10.20
N ASN A 175 10.30 -14.89 -9.50
CA ASN A 175 10.35 -16.34 -9.32
C ASN A 175 9.39 -16.84 -8.24
N TRP A 176 8.37 -16.04 -7.88
CA TRP A 176 7.38 -16.49 -6.92
C TRP A 176 6.70 -17.78 -7.42
N GLU A 177 6.75 -18.78 -6.55
CA GLU A 177 6.12 -20.07 -6.75
C GLU A 177 4.93 -20.20 -5.82
N ARG A 178 3.80 -20.59 -6.39
CA ARG A 178 2.59 -20.78 -5.63
C ARG A 178 2.80 -21.84 -4.54
N PRO A 179 2.58 -21.50 -3.25
CA PRO A 179 2.77 -22.45 -2.18
C PRO A 179 1.73 -23.59 -2.24
N ASN A 180 2.16 -24.81 -1.93
CA ASN A 180 1.29 -25.98 -1.90
C ASN A 180 0.47 -26.01 -0.59
N HIS A 181 -0.83 -25.77 -0.68
CA HIS A 181 -1.76 -25.78 0.46
C HIS A 181 -1.86 -27.11 1.21
N LYS A 182 -1.48 -28.23 0.57
CA LYS A 182 -1.43 -29.57 1.18
C LYS A 182 -0.10 -29.90 1.84
N ALA A 183 0.90 -29.03 1.73
CA ALA A 183 2.18 -29.23 2.41
C ALA A 183 2.03 -29.14 3.94
N GLU A 184 3.11 -29.48 4.65
CA GLU A 184 3.13 -29.48 6.10
C GLU A 184 2.69 -28.10 6.67
N LYS A 185 1.67 -28.10 7.53
CA LYS A 185 1.07 -26.87 8.07
C LYS A 185 2.09 -25.97 8.79
N LYS A 186 3.09 -26.55 9.45
CA LYS A 186 4.12 -25.76 10.14
C LYS A 186 5.00 -24.98 9.15
N LYS A 187 5.50 -25.65 8.11
CA LYS A 187 6.26 -25.02 7.03
C LYS A 187 5.44 -23.93 6.34
N ASN A 188 4.19 -24.23 6.00
CA ASN A 188 3.29 -23.25 5.39
C ASN A 188 3.01 -22.05 6.31
N ARG A 189 2.90 -22.26 7.62
CA ARG A 189 2.77 -21.17 8.59
C ARG A 189 4.00 -20.27 8.61
N GLU A 190 5.21 -20.85 8.55
CA GLU A 190 6.45 -20.07 8.52
C GLU A 190 6.56 -19.22 7.25
N LEU A 191 6.16 -19.78 6.09
CA LEU A 191 6.07 -19.03 4.83
C LEU A 191 5.09 -17.85 4.94
N LEU A 192 3.84 -18.13 5.32
CA LEU A 192 2.82 -17.09 5.49
C LEU A 192 3.25 -16.01 6.51
N TRP A 193 4.02 -16.38 7.53
CA TRP A 193 4.51 -15.43 8.53
C TRP A 193 5.61 -14.53 7.97
N ALA A 194 6.54 -15.10 7.19
CA ALA A 194 7.60 -14.34 6.53
C ALA A 194 7.03 -13.29 5.56
N ASP A 195 5.96 -13.66 4.85
CA ASP A 195 5.29 -12.79 3.86
C ASP A 195 4.21 -11.88 4.50
N GLY A 196 4.03 -11.94 5.82
CA GLY A 196 3.06 -11.12 6.53
C GLY A 196 1.59 -11.48 6.26
N ASN A 197 1.29 -12.65 5.70
CA ASN A 197 -0.06 -13.11 5.35
C ASN A 197 -0.77 -13.90 6.48
N ILE A 198 -0.18 -14.01 7.67
CA ILE A 198 -0.82 -14.69 8.80
C ILE A 198 -0.66 -13.95 10.13
N GLY A 199 -1.74 -13.89 10.88
CA GLY A 199 -1.75 -13.34 12.23
C GLY A 199 -0.96 -14.21 13.21
N GLN A 200 -0.31 -13.55 14.19
CA GLN A 200 0.52 -14.22 15.19
C GLN A 200 -0.30 -15.25 16.00
N ASP A 201 -1.56 -14.92 16.29
CA ASP A 201 -2.45 -15.71 17.13
C ASP A 201 -3.37 -16.61 16.29
N THR A 202 -3.19 -16.66 14.97
CA THR A 202 -4.04 -17.47 14.08
C THR A 202 -3.80 -18.97 14.25
N ASP A 203 -4.89 -19.70 14.44
CA ASP A 203 -4.88 -21.16 14.65
C ASP A 203 -4.37 -21.89 13.40
N ILE A 204 -3.53 -22.91 13.61
CA ILE A 204 -2.91 -23.72 12.55
C ILE A 204 -3.93 -24.42 11.65
N LYS A 205 -5.17 -24.63 12.11
CA LYS A 205 -6.25 -25.18 11.29
C LYS A 205 -6.62 -24.29 10.09
N TYR A 206 -6.35 -22.99 10.15
CA TYR A 206 -6.61 -22.06 9.04
C TYR A 206 -5.46 -21.97 8.04
N VAL A 207 -4.28 -22.53 8.35
CA VAL A 207 -3.12 -22.44 7.45
C VAL A 207 -3.42 -22.99 6.05
N PRO A 208 -4.08 -24.16 5.86
CA PRO A 208 -4.35 -24.68 4.51
C PRO A 208 -5.18 -23.73 3.65
N ILE A 209 -6.27 -23.17 4.20
CA ILE A 209 -7.12 -22.22 3.46
C ILE A 209 -6.39 -20.91 3.16
N LEU A 210 -5.56 -20.43 4.10
CA LEU A 210 -4.77 -19.21 3.90
C LEU A 210 -3.76 -19.39 2.76
N VAL A 211 -3.05 -20.53 2.70
CA VAL A 211 -2.14 -20.82 1.59
C VAL A 211 -2.88 -20.86 0.25
N ASN A 212 -4.08 -21.45 0.21
CA ASN A 212 -4.87 -21.53 -1.00
C ASN A 212 -5.35 -20.14 -1.48
N LEU A 213 -5.79 -19.29 -0.54
CA LEU A 213 -6.21 -17.93 -0.84
C LEU A 213 -5.03 -17.02 -1.22
N VAL A 214 -3.88 -17.10 -0.53
CA VAL A 214 -2.64 -16.42 -0.92
C VAL A 214 -2.24 -16.84 -2.33
N GLY A 215 -2.30 -18.13 -2.62
CA GLY A 215 -2.06 -18.67 -3.96
C GLY A 215 -3.03 -18.17 -5.02
N LEU A 216 -4.28 -17.86 -4.67
CA LEU A 216 -5.28 -17.32 -5.58
C LEU A 216 -5.07 -15.81 -5.81
N ILE A 217 -4.83 -15.06 -4.73
CA ILE A 217 -4.77 -13.60 -4.74
C ILE A 217 -3.46 -13.13 -5.38
N TYR A 218 -2.32 -13.69 -4.97
CA TYR A 218 -1.00 -13.18 -5.35
C TYR A 218 -0.38 -13.87 -6.59
N ASP A 219 -1.05 -14.85 -7.19
CA ASP A 219 -0.61 -15.44 -8.45
C ASP A 219 -1.03 -14.56 -9.63
N GLU A 220 -0.08 -13.77 -10.13
CA GLU A 220 -0.24 -12.89 -11.29
C GLU A 220 -0.32 -13.63 -12.62
N LYS A 221 0.13 -14.90 -12.67
CA LYS A 221 0.11 -15.72 -13.90
C LYS A 221 -1.32 -16.13 -14.27
N LYS A 222 -2.28 -15.99 -13.36
CA LYS A 222 -3.67 -16.40 -13.51
C LYS A 222 -4.59 -15.25 -13.13
N LYS A 223 -5.12 -14.56 -14.15
CA LYS A 223 -6.16 -13.53 -14.01
C LYS A 223 -7.57 -14.13 -14.11
N THR A 224 -8.52 -13.55 -13.39
CA THR A 224 -9.93 -13.89 -13.57
C THR A 224 -10.49 -13.15 -14.78
N GLU A 225 -11.21 -13.86 -15.64
CA GLU A 225 -11.89 -13.25 -16.79
C GLU A 225 -13.25 -12.66 -16.41
N ASN A 226 -13.82 -13.09 -15.27
CA ASN A 226 -15.12 -12.63 -14.79
C ASN A 226 -15.24 -12.73 -13.26
N LEU A 227 -15.98 -11.80 -12.66
CA LEU A 227 -16.51 -11.88 -11.29
C LEU A 227 -17.96 -11.39 -11.31
N GLU A 228 -18.90 -12.27 -10.95
CA GLU A 228 -20.32 -11.94 -10.88
C GLU A 228 -20.63 -11.12 -9.63
N LEU A 229 -20.55 -9.80 -9.76
CA LEU A 229 -20.88 -8.85 -8.71
C LEU A 229 -22.35 -8.40 -8.84
N THR A 230 -23.02 -8.18 -7.71
CA THR A 230 -24.41 -7.75 -7.65
C THR A 230 -24.54 -6.23 -7.61
N GLU A 231 -23.67 -5.56 -6.86
CA GLU A 231 -23.76 -4.11 -6.66
C GLU A 231 -23.10 -3.31 -7.80
N LYS A 232 -22.20 -3.93 -8.57
CA LYS A 232 -21.38 -3.27 -9.60
C LYS A 232 -21.11 -4.19 -10.78
N THR A 233 -20.69 -3.62 -11.89
CA THR A 233 -20.24 -4.38 -13.08
C THR A 233 -18.74 -4.65 -12.97
N PHE A 234 -18.32 -5.91 -13.12
CA PHE A 234 -16.91 -6.24 -13.26
C PHE A 234 -16.40 -5.85 -14.65
N VAL A 235 -15.27 -5.15 -14.71
CA VAL A 235 -14.62 -4.74 -15.96
C VAL A 235 -13.41 -5.61 -16.24
N SER A 236 -12.45 -5.67 -15.32
CA SER A 236 -11.23 -6.46 -15.52
C SER A 236 -10.43 -6.73 -14.23
N ASP A 237 -9.53 -7.70 -14.33
CA ASP A 237 -8.52 -8.02 -13.32
C ASP A 237 -7.21 -7.28 -13.59
N GLY A 238 -6.92 -6.33 -12.71
CA GLY A 238 -5.75 -5.47 -12.81
C GLY A 238 -4.43 -6.18 -12.55
N GLY A 239 -4.44 -7.32 -11.84
CA GLY A 239 -3.24 -7.93 -11.28
C GLY A 239 -2.93 -7.38 -9.89
N LEU A 240 -1.64 -7.33 -9.53
CA LEU A 240 -1.20 -6.82 -8.24
C LEU A 240 -0.83 -5.33 -8.30
N ARG A 241 -1.01 -4.67 -7.17
CA ARG A 241 -0.45 -3.35 -6.87
C ARG A 241 0.06 -3.32 -5.43
N PHE A 242 1.22 -2.72 -5.22
CA PHE A 242 1.79 -2.54 -3.89
C PHE A 242 1.32 -1.19 -3.32
N THR A 243 0.43 -1.25 -2.32
CA THR A 243 -0.25 -0.05 -1.81
C THR A 243 -0.50 -0.13 -0.31
N THR A 244 -1.09 0.92 0.26
CA THR A 244 -1.40 1.00 1.68
C THR A 244 -2.78 1.57 1.92
N PHE A 245 -3.54 0.94 2.82
CA PHE A 245 -4.79 1.48 3.31
C PHE A 245 -4.77 1.63 4.83
N GLY A 246 -5.18 2.81 5.30
CA GLY A 246 -5.34 3.08 6.72
C GLY A 246 -6.73 2.69 7.22
N ASN A 247 -6.84 2.43 8.52
CA ASN A 247 -8.13 2.36 9.20
C ASN A 247 -8.31 3.50 10.21
N ALA A 248 -9.54 3.68 10.67
CA ALA A 248 -9.89 4.76 11.60
C ALA A 248 -9.19 4.67 12.98
N SER A 249 -8.59 3.52 13.30
CA SER A 249 -7.83 3.32 14.55
C SER A 249 -6.34 3.66 14.41
N GLY A 250 -5.92 4.12 13.23
CA GLY A 250 -4.52 4.47 12.92
C GLY A 250 -3.63 3.26 12.62
N GLY A 251 -4.23 2.10 12.32
CA GLY A 251 -3.50 0.97 11.73
C GLY A 251 -3.36 1.17 10.22
N GLY A 252 -2.19 0.82 9.68
CA GLY A 252 -1.92 0.80 8.24
C GLY A 252 -1.77 -0.64 7.77
N PHE A 253 -2.35 -0.95 6.61
CA PHE A 253 -2.25 -2.23 5.94
C PHE A 253 -1.53 -1.99 4.61
N THR A 254 -0.21 -2.05 4.67
CA THR A 254 0.69 -1.91 3.52
C THR A 254 1.07 -3.29 3.02
N GLY A 255 0.99 -3.50 1.71
CA GLY A 255 1.40 -4.74 1.08
C GLY A 255 0.83 -4.85 -0.32
N ASP A 256 0.95 -6.04 -0.90
CA ASP A 256 0.33 -6.35 -2.19
C ASP A 256 -1.19 -6.47 -2.05
N TYR A 257 -1.89 -5.90 -3.02
CA TYR A 257 -3.31 -6.05 -3.21
C TYR A 257 -3.57 -6.50 -4.64
N ARG A 258 -4.38 -7.53 -4.81
CA ARG A 258 -4.98 -7.80 -6.12
C ARG A 258 -6.14 -6.84 -6.32
N TYR A 259 -6.17 -6.14 -7.44
CA TYR A 259 -7.22 -5.16 -7.71
C TYR A 259 -8.04 -5.53 -8.94
N PHE A 260 -9.31 -5.16 -8.88
CA PHE A 260 -10.28 -5.32 -9.95
C PHE A 260 -10.85 -3.95 -10.30
N ILE A 261 -11.01 -3.72 -11.60
CA ILE A 261 -11.70 -2.55 -12.13
C ILE A 261 -13.18 -2.89 -12.19
N VAL A 262 -14.01 -2.04 -11.60
CA VAL A 262 -15.47 -2.19 -11.55
C VAL A 262 -16.15 -0.87 -11.91
N GLU A 263 -17.39 -0.95 -12.36
CA GLU A 263 -18.21 0.21 -12.70
C GLU A 263 -19.49 0.22 -11.86
N ASN A 264 -19.87 1.40 -11.38
CA ASN A 264 -21.16 1.61 -10.71
C ASN A 264 -22.30 1.77 -11.73
N GLU A 265 -23.53 1.98 -11.26
CA GLU A 265 -24.72 2.14 -12.11
C GLU A 265 -24.65 3.34 -13.08
N ASN A 266 -23.79 4.32 -12.78
CA ASN A 266 -23.56 5.50 -13.61
C ASN A 266 -22.36 5.33 -14.57
N GLN A 267 -21.79 4.12 -14.67
CA GLN A 267 -20.58 3.83 -15.44
C GLN A 267 -19.34 4.58 -14.94
N GLU A 268 -19.34 5.02 -13.68
CA GLU A 268 -18.15 5.57 -13.07
C GLU A 268 -17.25 4.42 -12.60
N THR A 269 -15.99 4.49 -13.00
CA THR A 269 -14.98 3.46 -12.70
C THR A 269 -14.45 3.60 -11.28
N GLU A 270 -14.35 2.47 -10.59
CA GLU A 270 -13.74 2.36 -9.27
C GLU A 270 -12.79 1.15 -9.22
N LEU A 271 -11.85 1.16 -8.27
CA LEU A 271 -11.01 0.01 -7.99
C LEU A 271 -11.45 -0.64 -6.68
N VAL A 272 -11.68 -1.95 -6.72
CA VAL A 272 -11.79 -2.77 -5.51
C VAL A 272 -10.54 -3.62 -5.38
N SER A 273 -9.99 -3.71 -4.17
CA SER A 273 -8.71 -4.35 -3.90
C SER A 273 -8.83 -5.35 -2.77
N ILE A 274 -8.24 -6.52 -2.95
CA ILE A 274 -8.25 -7.61 -1.96
C ILE A 274 -6.84 -8.01 -1.56
N SER A 275 -6.65 -8.34 -0.28
CA SER A 275 -5.36 -8.78 0.26
C SER A 275 -5.56 -9.63 1.51
N ILE A 276 -4.57 -10.46 1.86
CA ILE A 276 -4.54 -11.24 3.10
C ILE A 276 -3.34 -10.82 3.93
N MET A 277 -3.61 -10.34 5.15
CA MET A 277 -2.58 -9.80 6.02
C MET A 277 -2.76 -10.27 7.46
N GLY A 278 -1.64 -10.52 8.14
CA GLY A 278 -1.59 -10.74 9.58
C GLY A 278 -1.72 -9.42 10.33
N LYS A 279 -2.73 -9.31 11.20
CA LYS A 279 -2.80 -8.24 12.18
C LYS A 279 -1.80 -8.53 13.31
N ILE A 280 -1.07 -7.50 13.73
CA ILE A 280 -0.14 -7.60 14.87
C ILE A 280 -0.94 -7.78 16.18
N SER A 281 -0.49 -8.71 17.02
CA SER A 281 -1.00 -8.89 18.38
C SER A 281 -0.53 -7.73 19.26
N THR A 282 -1.44 -7.05 19.94
CA THR A 282 -1.12 -5.86 20.74
C THR A 282 -1.17 -6.14 22.23
N LYS A 283 -0.78 -7.34 22.69
CA LYS A 283 -0.89 -7.73 24.10
C LYS A 283 -0.14 -6.74 25.03
N ASN A 284 -0.88 -6.09 25.94
CA ASN A 284 -0.42 -5.05 26.85
C ASN A 284 0.21 -3.81 26.17
N HIS A 285 -0.18 -3.49 24.92
CA HIS A 285 0.38 -2.33 24.23
C HIS A 285 -0.16 -1.02 24.85
N PRO A 286 0.71 -0.08 25.27
CA PRO A 286 0.31 1.11 26.04
C PRO A 286 -0.70 2.01 25.29
N LYS A 287 -0.64 2.03 23.96
CA LYS A 287 -1.56 2.80 23.10
C LYS A 287 -2.75 2.00 22.57
N TYR A 288 -2.58 0.70 22.33
CA TYR A 288 -3.50 -0.11 21.53
C TYR A 288 -4.22 -1.19 22.34
N GLY A 289 -4.02 -1.21 23.66
CA GLY A 289 -4.75 -2.08 24.58
C GLY A 289 -4.35 -3.54 24.44
N ASN A 290 -5.35 -4.42 24.28
CA ASN A 290 -5.16 -5.85 24.06
C ASN A 290 -6.01 -6.28 22.86
N SER A 291 -5.37 -6.76 21.79
CA SER A 291 -6.01 -7.41 20.65
C SER A 291 -5.19 -8.62 20.25
N ASN A 292 -5.86 -9.71 19.94
CA ASN A 292 -5.23 -10.84 19.25
C ASN A 292 -4.81 -10.40 17.83
N GLY A 293 -3.73 -10.98 17.36
CA GLY A 293 -3.23 -10.84 16.00
C GLY A 293 -3.87 -11.87 15.08
N HIS A 294 -5.08 -11.55 14.58
CA HIS A 294 -5.82 -12.38 13.63
C HIS A 294 -5.32 -12.20 12.18
N THR A 295 -5.62 -13.16 11.31
CA THR A 295 -5.48 -12.98 9.87
C THR A 295 -6.72 -12.29 9.31
N LEU A 296 -6.50 -11.23 8.53
CA LEU A 296 -7.55 -10.43 7.90
C LEU A 296 -7.53 -10.65 6.39
N LEU A 297 -8.70 -10.91 5.81
CA LEU A 297 -8.94 -10.71 4.39
C LEU A 297 -9.50 -9.30 4.23
N ASN A 298 -8.69 -8.42 3.64
CA ASN A 298 -8.99 -7.02 3.48
C ASN A 298 -9.70 -6.78 2.15
N ILE A 299 -10.78 -5.99 2.18
CA ILE A 299 -11.42 -5.39 0.99
C ILE A 299 -11.26 -3.89 1.11
N ALA A 300 -10.58 -3.27 0.14
CA ALA A 300 -10.42 -1.84 0.02
C ALA A 300 -11.10 -1.32 -1.24
N ILE A 301 -11.61 -0.09 -1.18
CA ILE A 301 -12.28 0.58 -2.30
C ILE A 301 -11.58 1.92 -2.53
N ASP A 302 -11.41 2.26 -3.80
CA ASP A 302 -10.71 3.44 -4.29
C ASP A 302 -11.49 4.01 -5.48
N ASP A 303 -12.14 5.16 -5.27
CA ASP A 303 -13.00 5.84 -6.24
C ASP A 303 -12.37 7.14 -6.77
N PHE A 304 -11.03 7.21 -6.75
CA PHE A 304 -10.20 8.39 -7.04
C PHE A 304 -10.30 9.53 -6.01
N GLU A 305 -11.49 9.86 -5.52
CA GLU A 305 -11.69 10.90 -4.50
C GLU A 305 -11.34 10.40 -3.09
N ASN A 306 -11.67 9.14 -2.82
CA ASN A 306 -11.54 8.49 -1.53
C ASN A 306 -10.95 7.10 -1.69
N SER A 307 -10.06 6.73 -0.74
CA SER A 307 -9.53 5.38 -0.65
C SER A 307 -9.61 4.91 0.80
N HIS A 308 -10.23 3.76 1.06
CA HIS A 308 -10.37 3.23 2.43
C HIS A 308 -10.51 1.70 2.47
N LEU A 309 -10.23 1.13 3.64
CA LEU A 309 -10.61 -0.26 3.95
C LEU A 309 -12.10 -0.36 4.23
N SER A 310 -12.83 -0.96 3.29
CA SER A 310 -14.25 -1.23 3.43
C SER A 310 -14.50 -2.34 4.45
N LEU A 311 -13.75 -3.45 4.35
CA LEU A 311 -13.88 -4.65 5.19
C LEU A 311 -12.53 -5.20 5.64
N GLU A 312 -12.38 -5.34 6.96
CA GLU A 312 -11.33 -6.11 7.62
C GLU A 312 -11.93 -7.46 8.07
N TYR A 313 -11.97 -8.46 7.17
CA TYR A 313 -12.63 -9.73 7.45
C TYR A 313 -11.72 -10.69 8.24
N ALA A 314 -11.96 -10.82 9.55
CA ALA A 314 -11.17 -11.67 10.42
C ALA A 314 -11.46 -13.17 10.21
N ILE A 315 -10.58 -13.87 9.50
CA ILE A 315 -10.69 -15.30 9.16
C ILE A 315 -10.91 -16.14 10.42
N ASP A 316 -10.12 -15.88 11.46
CA ASP A 316 -10.14 -16.59 12.74
C ASP A 316 -11.48 -16.53 13.48
N ARG A 317 -12.28 -15.49 13.22
CA ARG A 317 -13.58 -15.28 13.88
C ARG A 317 -14.74 -15.78 13.04
N PHE A 318 -14.61 -15.67 11.73
CA PHE A 318 -15.74 -15.69 10.80
C PHE A 318 -15.67 -16.85 9.80
N VAL A 319 -14.64 -17.68 9.87
CA VAL A 319 -14.54 -18.92 9.10
C VAL A 319 -14.73 -20.13 10.01
N LYS A 320 -15.74 -20.94 9.69
CA LYS A 320 -15.97 -22.25 10.29
C LYS A 320 -15.28 -23.32 9.45
N VAL A 321 -14.60 -24.25 10.11
CA VAL A 321 -13.88 -25.36 9.47
C VAL A 321 -14.55 -26.68 9.83
N GLU A 322 -14.93 -27.46 8.82
CA GLU A 322 -15.47 -28.80 8.95
C GLU A 322 -14.79 -29.71 7.92
N ASN A 323 -13.80 -30.52 8.36
CA ASN A 323 -12.91 -31.28 7.48
C ASN A 323 -12.18 -30.34 6.49
N GLU A 324 -12.33 -30.57 5.19
CA GLU A 324 -11.77 -29.72 4.13
C GLU A 324 -12.70 -28.56 3.72
N LYS A 325 -13.87 -28.41 4.36
CA LYS A 325 -14.83 -27.34 4.02
C LYS A 325 -14.65 -26.13 4.94
N TYR A 326 -14.53 -24.97 4.32
CA TYR A 326 -14.38 -23.69 5.01
C TYR A 326 -15.58 -22.80 4.67
N SER A 327 -16.41 -22.52 5.67
CA SER A 327 -17.63 -21.71 5.53
C SER A 327 -17.42 -20.32 6.08
N PHE A 328 -17.62 -19.32 5.22
CA PHE A 328 -17.42 -17.90 5.48
C PHE A 328 -18.76 -17.26 5.82
N TRP A 329 -18.87 -16.69 7.01
CA TRP A 329 -20.07 -16.00 7.48
C TRP A 329 -19.69 -14.68 8.19
N HIS A 330 -20.64 -13.82 8.50
CA HIS A 330 -20.38 -12.61 9.31
C HIS A 330 -21.61 -12.26 10.16
N ASP A 331 -21.39 -11.61 11.30
CA ASP A 331 -22.44 -11.30 12.28
C ASP A 331 -23.04 -9.90 12.15
N GLY A 332 -22.63 -9.13 11.13
CA GLY A 332 -23.07 -7.75 10.91
C GLY A 332 -22.33 -6.70 11.76
N THR A 333 -21.27 -7.06 12.49
CA THR A 333 -20.48 -6.08 13.25
C THR A 333 -19.95 -4.97 12.33
N LEU A 334 -20.30 -3.72 12.63
CA LEU A 334 -19.94 -2.55 11.84
C LEU A 334 -19.80 -1.29 12.71
N THR A 335 -18.88 -0.42 12.31
CA THR A 335 -18.68 0.92 12.87
C THR A 335 -18.89 1.95 11.77
N VAL A 336 -19.57 3.06 12.10
CA VAL A 336 -19.86 4.17 11.18
C VAL A 336 -19.04 5.39 11.56
N GLY A 337 -17.73 5.34 11.31
CA GLY A 337 -16.80 6.43 11.61
C GLY A 337 -16.94 6.95 13.05
N LYS A 338 -17.11 8.27 13.20
CA LYS A 338 -17.28 8.93 14.51
C LYS A 338 -18.60 8.59 15.22
N LEU A 339 -19.60 8.05 14.52
CA LEU A 339 -20.87 7.61 15.13
C LEU A 339 -20.72 6.31 15.93
N GLY A 340 -19.55 5.65 15.84
CA GLY A 340 -19.25 4.45 16.61
C GLY A 340 -19.96 3.20 16.08
N ARG A 341 -20.07 2.19 16.94
CA ARG A 341 -20.63 0.89 16.61
C ARG A 341 -22.16 0.97 16.45
N VAL A 342 -22.69 0.36 15.40
CA VAL A 342 -24.13 0.21 15.19
C VAL A 342 -24.64 -1.16 15.65
N LYS A 343 -25.96 -1.29 15.83
CA LYS A 343 -26.56 -2.60 16.12
C LYS A 343 -26.38 -3.52 14.91
N ASN A 344 -25.92 -4.74 15.17
CA ASN A 344 -25.72 -5.74 14.14
C ASN A 344 -27.02 -6.04 13.36
N ILE A 345 -28.17 -6.03 14.04
CA ILE A 345 -29.47 -6.29 13.40
C ILE A 345 -29.81 -5.26 12.34
N ASP A 346 -29.56 -3.97 12.60
CA ASP A 346 -29.79 -2.91 11.63
C ASP A 346 -28.96 -3.08 10.36
N VAL A 347 -27.74 -3.62 10.50
CA VAL A 347 -26.86 -3.93 9.37
C VAL A 347 -27.40 -5.12 8.59
N ILE A 348 -27.81 -6.19 9.27
CA ILE A 348 -28.38 -7.39 8.66
C ILE A 348 -29.68 -7.05 7.92
N ASP A 349 -30.58 -6.28 8.53
CA ASP A 349 -31.84 -5.85 7.92
C ASP A 349 -31.60 -5.01 6.67
N PHE A 350 -30.62 -4.11 6.70
CA PHE A 350 -30.23 -3.33 5.53
C PHE A 350 -29.71 -4.22 4.39
N ILE A 351 -28.86 -5.20 4.69
CA ILE A 351 -28.32 -6.13 3.69
C ILE A 351 -29.43 -7.04 3.15
N LYS A 352 -30.39 -7.44 3.99
CA LYS A 352 -31.53 -8.24 3.54
C LYS A 352 -32.37 -7.54 2.48
N VAL A 353 -32.42 -6.21 2.51
CA VAL A 353 -33.11 -5.39 1.49
C VAL A 353 -32.24 -5.20 0.24
N ASN A 354 -30.95 -4.92 0.41
CA ASN A 354 -30.07 -4.52 -0.70
C ASN A 354 -29.38 -5.71 -1.40
N CYS A 355 -28.87 -6.68 -0.64
CA CYS A 355 -28.18 -7.88 -1.14
C CYS A 355 -28.77 -9.15 -0.49
N PRO A 356 -30.04 -9.51 -0.74
CA PRO A 356 -30.73 -10.61 -0.06
C PRO A 356 -30.03 -11.97 -0.24
N HIS A 357 -29.30 -12.16 -1.34
CA HIS A 357 -28.55 -13.39 -1.63
C HIS A 357 -27.43 -13.67 -0.61
N LEU A 358 -26.95 -12.65 0.12
CA LEU A 358 -25.94 -12.79 1.18
C LEU A 358 -26.54 -13.24 2.52
N ILE A 359 -27.87 -13.32 2.66
CA ILE A 359 -28.52 -13.63 3.93
C ILE A 359 -28.97 -15.09 3.99
N ARG A 360 -28.53 -15.79 5.04
CA ARG A 360 -29.00 -17.14 5.40
C ARG A 360 -29.17 -17.24 6.91
N ASP A 361 -30.33 -17.70 7.37
CA ASP A 361 -30.65 -17.89 8.79
C ASP A 361 -30.35 -16.65 9.67
N ASN A 362 -30.73 -15.46 9.18
CA ASN A 362 -30.45 -14.15 9.79
C ASN A 362 -28.97 -13.86 10.05
N LYS A 363 -28.07 -14.45 9.25
CA LYS A 363 -26.64 -14.13 9.22
C LYS A 363 -26.20 -13.79 7.80
N ILE A 364 -25.09 -13.07 7.69
CA ILE A 364 -24.43 -12.90 6.41
C ILE A 364 -23.65 -14.18 6.12
N TYR A 365 -23.86 -14.77 4.96
CA TYR A 365 -23.18 -15.97 4.47
C TYR A 365 -22.52 -15.65 3.14
N LEU A 366 -21.20 -15.78 3.09
CA LEU A 366 -20.38 -15.32 1.96
C LEU A 366 -19.97 -16.49 1.06
N GLY A 367 -19.99 -17.72 1.56
CA GLY A 367 -19.73 -18.91 0.76
C GLY A 367 -19.17 -20.07 1.57
N THR A 368 -19.09 -21.23 0.94
CA THR A 368 -18.28 -22.35 1.43
C THR A 368 -17.40 -22.84 0.30
N VAL A 369 -16.13 -23.07 0.60
CA VAL A 369 -15.14 -23.59 -0.33
C VAL A 369 -14.54 -24.89 0.20
N ASP A 370 -14.13 -25.76 -0.71
CA ASP A 370 -13.52 -27.05 -0.41
C ASP A 370 -12.02 -26.98 -0.68
N ASN A 371 -11.22 -27.12 0.37
CA ASN A 371 -9.77 -26.99 0.35
C ASN A 371 -9.07 -28.31 -0.04
N SER A 372 -9.81 -29.32 -0.51
CA SER A 372 -9.24 -30.53 -1.08
C SER A 372 -8.57 -30.30 -2.44
N GLU A 373 -8.85 -29.18 -3.12
CA GLU A 373 -8.23 -28.79 -4.38
C GLU A 373 -7.59 -27.40 -4.30
N THR A 374 -6.71 -27.11 -5.27
CA THR A 374 -6.09 -25.79 -5.40
C THR A 374 -7.13 -24.78 -5.87
N PHE A 375 -7.21 -23.63 -5.20
CA PHE A 375 -8.15 -22.59 -5.59
C PHE A 375 -7.74 -21.94 -6.90
N THR A 376 -8.63 -21.94 -7.90
CA THR A 376 -8.41 -21.24 -9.15
C THR A 376 -9.54 -20.27 -9.41
N TRP A 377 -9.30 -19.30 -10.29
CA TRP A 377 -10.36 -18.44 -10.80
C TRP A 377 -11.39 -19.21 -11.64
N GLU A 378 -11.18 -20.50 -11.96
CA GLU A 378 -12.19 -21.35 -12.61
C GLU A 378 -13.15 -22.04 -11.65
N SER A 379 -12.78 -22.12 -10.37
CA SER A 379 -13.63 -22.72 -9.36
C SER A 379 -14.82 -21.80 -9.04
N GLU A 380 -16.02 -22.20 -9.45
CA GLU A 380 -17.25 -21.40 -9.27
C GLU A 380 -17.46 -20.95 -7.81
N ASN A 381 -17.34 -21.87 -6.85
CA ASN A 381 -17.50 -21.54 -5.42
C ASN A 381 -16.43 -20.56 -4.91
N VAL A 382 -15.22 -20.58 -5.48
CA VAL A 382 -14.14 -19.66 -5.10
C VAL A 382 -14.43 -18.28 -5.68
N ARG A 383 -14.75 -18.17 -6.98
CA ARG A 383 -15.18 -16.90 -7.60
C ARG A 383 -16.36 -16.29 -6.86
N LYS A 384 -17.37 -17.10 -6.55
CA LYS A 384 -18.57 -16.67 -5.82
C LYS A 384 -18.26 -16.20 -4.40
N LEU A 385 -17.34 -16.84 -3.69
CA LEU A 385 -16.87 -16.38 -2.39
C LEU A 385 -16.22 -14.99 -2.48
N ILE A 386 -15.32 -14.78 -3.45
CA ILE A 386 -14.64 -13.50 -3.65
C ILE A 386 -15.65 -12.41 -4.05
N ALA A 387 -16.56 -12.71 -4.97
CA ALA A 387 -17.62 -11.79 -5.39
C ALA A 387 -18.51 -11.39 -4.20
N ASN A 388 -18.99 -12.35 -3.40
CA ASN A 388 -19.80 -12.07 -2.23
C ASN A 388 -19.06 -11.25 -1.16
N LEU A 389 -17.75 -11.47 -0.98
CA LEU A 389 -16.92 -10.67 -0.07
C LEU A 389 -16.82 -9.20 -0.55
N ILE A 390 -16.68 -9.00 -1.86
CA ILE A 390 -16.63 -7.68 -2.50
C ILE A 390 -17.99 -6.97 -2.39
N ASP A 391 -19.09 -7.63 -2.79
CA ASP A 391 -20.46 -7.11 -2.64
C ASP A 391 -20.76 -6.79 -1.17
N TYR A 392 -20.29 -7.62 -0.24
CA TYR A 392 -20.43 -7.34 1.18
C TYR A 392 -19.66 -6.08 1.61
N GLY A 393 -18.52 -5.78 1.00
CA GLY A 393 -17.83 -4.49 1.15
C GLY A 393 -18.69 -3.32 0.68
N PHE A 394 -19.17 -3.38 -0.57
CA PHE A 394 -19.99 -2.32 -1.17
C PHE A 394 -21.25 -1.99 -0.35
N VAL A 395 -22.04 -3.01 0.00
CA VAL A 395 -23.28 -2.78 0.76
C VAL A 395 -23.02 -2.23 2.18
N ARG A 396 -21.88 -2.56 2.79
CA ARG A 396 -21.48 -1.98 4.10
C ARG A 396 -21.14 -0.51 3.97
N ASP A 397 -20.50 -0.09 2.89
CA ASP A 397 -20.22 1.32 2.64
C ASP A 397 -21.49 2.12 2.33
N LYS A 398 -22.39 1.55 1.53
CA LYS A 398 -23.74 2.10 1.33
C LYS A 398 -24.48 2.31 2.65
N PHE A 399 -24.46 1.32 3.56
CA PHE A 399 -25.03 1.46 4.90
C PHE A 399 -24.38 2.60 5.70
N ARG A 400 -23.04 2.71 5.67
CA ARG A 400 -22.31 3.79 6.37
C ARG A 400 -22.70 5.16 5.83
N GLN A 401 -22.84 5.32 4.52
CA GLN A 401 -23.24 6.57 3.87
C GLN A 401 -24.67 6.97 4.30
N VAL A 402 -25.63 6.05 4.19
CA VAL A 402 -27.03 6.28 4.61
C VAL A 402 -27.11 6.70 6.08
N ARG A 403 -26.35 6.05 6.97
CA ARG A 403 -26.33 6.39 8.40
C ARG A 403 -25.71 7.75 8.69
N LYS A 404 -24.65 8.13 7.95
CA LYS A 404 -24.05 9.47 8.08
C LYS A 404 -25.04 10.54 7.64
N MET A 405 -25.70 10.36 6.49
CA MET A 405 -26.71 11.30 5.98
C MET A 405 -27.88 11.47 6.95
N ALA A 406 -28.40 10.39 7.53
CA ALA A 406 -29.49 10.45 8.51
C ALA A 406 -29.09 11.09 9.86
N SER A 407 -27.79 11.30 10.10
CA SER A 407 -27.27 11.92 11.33
C SER A 407 -26.78 13.36 11.11
N THR A 408 -26.89 13.86 9.88
CA THR A 408 -26.56 15.25 9.49
C THR A 408 -27.86 16.04 9.41
#